data_AF-A0A439YR38-F1
#
_entry.id   AF-A0A439YR38-F1
#
_cell.length_a   1.000
_cell.length_b   1.000
_cell.length_c   1.000
_cell.angle_alpha   90.00
_cell.angle_beta   90.00
_cell.angle_gamma   90.00
#
_symmetry.space_group_name_H-M   'P 1'
#
loop_
_entity.id
_entity.type
_entity.pdbx_description
1 polymer ?
#
loop_
_entity_poly.entity_id
_entity_poly.type
_entity_poly.pdbx_seq_one_letter_code
_entity_poly.pdbx_strand_id
1 'polypeptide(L)' 'MMGILSDLDKKLTDNMYEHGSEFTDAGSDLPEAVVEAVERLMFFIQPDARDTVRTQVLGLIHEYRIQDAPNGDRPA' A
#
# COMPACT_ATOMS: atom_id res chain seq x y z
N MET A 1 13.30 -10.46 -34.02
CA MET A 1 12.51 -9.32 -33.48
C MET A 1 11.45 -9.79 -32.47
N MET A 2 11.66 -10.88 -31.73
CA MET A 2 10.74 -11.38 -30.69
C MET A 2 11.32 -11.27 -29.25
N GLY A 3 12.62 -10.99 -29.08
CA GLY A 3 13.24 -10.91 -27.75
C GLY A 3 12.89 -9.63 -26.97
N ILE A 4 12.74 -8.50 -27.67
CA ILE A 4 12.53 -7.18 -27.03
C ILE A 4 11.14 -7.09 -26.39
N LEU A 5 10.13 -7.70 -27.02
CA LEU A 5 8.76 -7.75 -26.49
C LEU A 5 8.67 -8.75 -25.32
N SER A 6 9.41 -9.85 -25.38
CA SER A 6 9.48 -10.83 -24.29
C SER A 6 10.17 -10.26 -23.04
N ASP A 7 11.20 -9.43 -23.21
CA ASP A 7 11.84 -8.74 -22.09
C ASP A 7 10.94 -7.66 -21.48
N LEU A 8 10.10 -7.01 -22.29
CA LEU A 8 9.12 -6.03 -21.80
C LEU A 8 8.01 -6.72 -20.99
N ASP A 9 7.49 -7.83 -21.49
CA ASP A 9 6.45 -8.63 -20.82
C ASP A 9 6.96 -9.21 -19.48
N LYS A 10 8.20 -9.68 -19.47
CA LYS A 10 8.87 -10.12 -18.23
C LYS A 10 9.04 -8.99 -17.24
N LYS A 11 9.50 -7.81 -17.68
CA LYS A 11 9.66 -6.65 -16.81
C LYS A 11 8.31 -6.14 -16.27
N LEU A 12 7.25 -6.18 -17.06
CA LEU A 12 5.90 -5.85 -16.60
C LEU A 12 5.42 -6.85 -15.55
N THR A 13 5.64 -8.14 -15.79
CA THR A 13 5.24 -9.21 -14.88
C THR A 13 6.02 -9.14 -13.56
N ASP A 14 7.33 -8.91 -13.63
CA ASP A 14 8.19 -8.72 -12.46
C ASP A 14 7.76 -7.46 -11.67
N ASN A 15 7.45 -6.35 -12.35
CA ASN A 15 6.98 -5.12 -11.69
C ASN A 15 5.59 -5.29 -11.05
N MET A 16 4.68 -6.02 -11.70
CA MET A 16 3.38 -6.37 -11.12
C MET A 16 3.48 -7.34 -9.94
N TYR A 17 4.52 -8.17 -9.88
CA TYR A 17 4.75 -9.07 -8.76
C TYR A 17 5.45 -8.35 -7.59
N GLU A 18 6.40 -7.46 -7.90
CA GLU A 18 7.13 -6.64 -6.94
C GLU A 18 6.22 -5.61 -6.25
N HIS A 19 5.27 -5.02 -6.99
CA HIS A 19 4.28 -4.07 -6.48
C HIS A 19 2.86 -4.67 -6.36
N GLY A 20 2.70 -5.98 -6.57
CA GLY A 20 1.39 -6.63 -6.53
C GLY A 20 0.73 -6.61 -5.15
N SER A 21 1.54 -6.56 -4.09
CA SER A 21 1.11 -6.34 -2.71
C SER A 21 0.66 -4.90 -2.44
N GLU A 22 0.94 -3.95 -3.33
CA GLU A 22 0.43 -2.57 -3.24
C GLU A 22 -1.00 -2.43 -3.79
N PHE A 23 -1.52 -3.47 -4.46
CA PHE A 23 -2.92 -3.55 -4.91
C PHE A 23 -3.84 -4.30 -3.94
N THR A 24 -3.31 -4.82 -2.84
CA THR A 24 -4.12 -5.22 -1.69
C THR A 24 -4.68 -3.94 -1.08
N ASP A 25 -6.00 -3.87 -0.90
CA ASP A 25 -6.68 -2.74 -0.26
C ASP A 25 -5.91 -2.35 1.01
N ALA A 26 -5.31 -1.16 1.02
CA ALA A 26 -4.48 -0.70 2.13
C ALA A 26 -5.26 -0.65 3.46
N GLY A 27 -6.60 -0.67 3.41
CA GLY A 27 -7.46 -0.83 4.58
C GLY A 27 -7.58 -2.27 5.10
N SER A 28 -7.30 -3.28 4.29
CA SER A 28 -7.54 -4.70 4.64
C SER A 28 -6.57 -5.26 5.67
N ASP A 29 -5.35 -4.71 5.77
CA ASP A 29 -4.31 -5.18 6.70
C ASP A 29 -4.10 -4.24 7.91
N LEU A 30 -4.85 -3.14 7.99
CA LEU A 30 -4.77 -2.20 9.11
C LEU A 30 -5.73 -2.57 10.24
N PRO A 31 -5.34 -2.45 11.52
CA PRO A 31 -6.25 -2.61 12.63
C PRO A 31 -7.44 -1.67 12.51
N GLU A 32 -8.63 -2.15 12.84
CA GLU A 32 -9.89 -1.41 12.76
C GLU A 32 -9.80 -0.04 13.46
N ALA A 33 -9.13 0.03 14.63
CA ALA A 33 -8.93 1.27 15.37
C ALA A 33 -8.18 2.36 14.56
N VAL A 34 -7.28 1.97 13.66
CA VAL A 34 -6.56 2.90 12.77
C VAL A 34 -7.50 3.42 11.70
N VAL A 35 -8.28 2.53 11.07
CA VAL A 35 -9.27 2.90 10.06
C VAL A 35 -10.30 3.86 10.66
N GLU A 36 -10.86 3.55 11.83
CA GLU A 36 -11.79 4.43 12.54
C GLU A 36 -11.19 5.80 12.88
N ALA A 37 -9.91 5.85 13.26
CA ALA A 37 -9.24 7.11 13.54
C ALA A 37 -9.13 7.98 12.28
N VAL A 38 -8.79 7.36 11.13
CA VAL A 38 -8.76 8.05 9.83
C VAL A 38 -10.16 8.55 9.43
N GLU A 39 -11.20 7.74 9.63
CA GLU A 39 -12.59 8.16 9.37
C GLU A 39 -12.98 9.43 10.13
N ARG A 40 -12.62 9.52 11.40
CA ARG A 40 -12.91 10.72 12.22
C ARG A 40 -12.24 11.97 11.67
N LEU A 41 -11.09 11.84 11.01
CA LEU A 41 -10.39 12.97 10.37
C LEU A 41 -11.06 13.43 9.07
N MET A 42 -11.81 12.56 8.38
CA MET A 42 -12.51 12.90 7.13
C MET A 42 -13.56 14.00 7.32
N PHE A 43 -14.01 14.24 8.56
CA PHE A 43 -14.89 15.36 8.89
C PHE A 43 -14.31 16.72 8.47
N PHE A 44 -12.99 16.90 8.54
CA PHE A 44 -12.32 18.16 8.19
C PHE A 44 -12.02 18.29 6.70
N ILE A 45 -12.24 17.24 5.91
CA ILE A 45 -11.95 17.18 4.49
C ILE A 45 -13.21 17.48 3.68
N GLN A 46 -13.04 18.24 2.60
CA GLN A 46 -14.15 18.52 1.68
C GLN A 46 -14.74 17.20 1.13
N PRO A 47 -16.07 17.08 1.01
CA PRO A 47 -16.73 15.81 0.69
C PRO A 47 -16.21 15.13 -0.59
N ASP A 48 -15.90 15.92 -1.61
CA ASP A 48 -15.37 15.48 -2.90
C ASP A 48 -13.94 14.93 -2.83
N ALA A 49 -13.16 15.34 -1.83
CA ALA A 49 -11.79 14.90 -1.62
C ALA A 49 -11.64 13.74 -0.62
N ARG A 50 -12.71 13.36 0.10
CA ARG A 50 -12.64 12.40 1.22
C ARG A 50 -12.06 11.06 0.82
N ASP A 51 -12.57 10.45 -0.25
CA ASP A 51 -12.13 9.12 -0.68
C ASP A 51 -10.65 9.13 -1.07
N THR A 52 -10.23 10.17 -1.81
CA THR A 52 -8.83 10.35 -2.23
C THR A 52 -7.89 10.56 -1.04
N VAL A 53 -8.28 11.36 -0.06
CA VAL A 53 -7.46 11.61 1.14
C VAL A 53 -7.42 10.37 2.03
N ARG A 54 -8.55 9.71 2.25
CA ARG A 54 -8.66 8.46 3.02
C ARG A 54 -7.72 7.39 2.48
N THR A 55 -7.78 7.12 1.19
CA THR A 55 -6.94 6.10 0.53
C THR A 55 -5.46 6.41 0.66
N GLN A 56 -5.06 7.67 0.44
CA GLN A 56 -3.66 8.07 0.57
C GLN A 56 -3.14 7.95 2.01
N VAL A 57 -3.93 8.38 2.99
CA VAL A 57 -3.53 8.28 4.41
C VAL A 57 -3.39 6.83 4.85
N LEU A 58 -4.34 5.95 4.50
CA LEU A 58 -4.25 4.53 4.80
C LEU A 58 -3.05 3.86 4.10
N GLY A 59 -2.80 4.22 2.83
CA GLY A 59 -1.63 3.75 2.08
C GLY A 59 -0.30 4.12 2.75
N LEU A 60 -0.16 5.38 3.19
CA LEU A 60 1.03 5.83 3.92
C LEU A 60 1.21 5.08 5.25
N ILE A 61 0.14 4.89 6.03
CA ILE A 61 0.22 4.15 7.29
C ILE A 61 0.65 2.70 7.05
N HIS A 62 0.11 2.06 6.01
CA HIS A 62 0.52 0.72 5.61
C HIS A 62 2.01 0.66 5.26
N GLU A 63 2.49 1.59 4.42
CA GLU A 63 3.90 1.67 4.00
C GLU A 63 4.87 1.86 5.18
N TYR A 64 4.59 2.80 6.09
CA TYR A 64 5.50 3.08 7.21
C TYR A 64 5.46 2.01 8.32
N ARG A 65 4.34 1.32 8.52
CA ARG A 65 4.26 0.20 9.47
C ARG A 65 5.11 -1.00 9.06
N ILE A 66 5.31 -1.22 7.76
CA ILE A 66 6.19 -2.28 7.25
C ILE A 66 7.65 -1.96 7.57
N GLN A 67 8.03 -0.67 7.56
CA GLN A 67 9.42 -0.23 7.83
C GLN A 67 9.81 -0.31 9.31
N ASP A 68 8.85 -0.17 10.23
CA ASP A 68 9.08 -0.24 11.68
C ASP A 68 8.98 -1.66 12.28
N ALA A 69 8.67 -2.68 11.47
CA ALA A 69 8.76 -4.07 11.93
C ALA A 69 10.25 -4.38 12.22
N PRO A 70 10.64 -4.74 13.46
CA PRO A 70 12.03 -4.98 13.77
C PRO A 70 12.51 -6.18 12.95
N ASN A 71 13.56 -5.97 12.15
CA ASN A 71 14.44 -7.06 11.70
C ASN A 71 14.99 -7.76 12.95
N GLY A 72 14.25 -8.74 13.45
CA GLY A 72 14.41 -9.26 14.80
C GLY A 72 14.14 -10.74 14.88
N ASP A 73 14.73 -11.52 13.97
CA ASP A 73 15.08 -12.90 14.28
C ASP A 73 16.35 -13.29 13.51
N ARG A 74 17.50 -13.01 14.10
CA ARG A 74 18.77 -13.62 13.69
C ARG A 74 19.21 -14.51 14.85
N PRO A 75 19.16 -15.85 14.70
CA PRO A 75 19.65 -16.73 15.74
C PRO A 75 21.17 -16.55 15.88
N ALA A 76 21.62 -16.50 17.13
CA ALA A 76 23.02 -16.49 17.53
C ALA A 76 23.71 -17.82 17.23
#